data_AF-A0A8T0SYI1-F1
#
_entry.id   AF-A0A8T0SYI1-F1
#
_cell.length_a   1.000
_cell.length_b   1.000
_cell.length_c   1.000
_cell.angle_alpha   90.00
_cell.angle_beta   90.00
_cell.angle_gamma   90.00
#
_symmetry.space_group_name_H-M   'P 1'
#
loop_
_entity.id
_entity.type
_entity.pdbx_description
1 polymer ?
#
loop_
_entity_poly.entity_id
_entity_poly.type
_entity_poly.pdbx_seq_one_letter_code
_entity_poly.pdbx_strand_id
1 'polypeptide(L)' 'MEAKFSRFLKLVGVGFKARSEHEGRKLFLKLGYSHEFQFTAPPAVRVFCSKPNTICCTGIAHRLC' A
#
# COMPACT_ATOMS: atom_id res chain seq x y z
N MET A 1 15.95 19.64 -1.87
CA MET A 1 14.57 19.42 -1.41
C MET A 1 14.14 18.07 -1.96
N GLU A 2 14.22 17.00 -1.16
CA GLU A 2 13.84 15.66 -1.64
C GLU A 2 12.33 15.64 -1.87
N ALA A 3 11.91 15.51 -3.12
CA ALA A 3 10.51 15.36 -3.48
C ALA A 3 10.04 13.99 -2.97
N LYS A 4 9.27 13.98 -1.87
CA LYS A 4 8.53 12.79 -1.44
C LYS A 4 7.32 12.65 -2.36
N PHE A 5 7.33 11.62 -3.19
CA PHE A 5 6.20 11.28 -4.05
C PHE A 5 5.20 10.48 -3.23
N SER A 6 3.93 10.87 -3.32
CA SER A 6 2.82 10.13 -2.73
C SER A 6 1.82 9.76 -3.82
N ARG A 7 1.41 8.49 -3.85
CA ARG A 7 0.35 7.99 -4.72
C ARG A 7 -0.71 7.28 -3.90
N PHE A 8 -1.95 7.58 -4.21
CA PHE A 8 -3.11 6.97 -3.58
C PHE A 8 -3.72 5.94 -4.52
N LEU A 9 -3.85 4.71 -4.05
CA LEU A 9 -4.56 3.64 -4.72
C LEU A 9 -5.85 3.37 -3.98
N LYS A 10 -6.96 3.33 -4.72
CA LYS A 10 -8.28 3.01 -4.19
C LYS A 10 -8.68 1.60 -4.61
N LEU A 11 -8.99 0.75 -3.64
CA LEU A 11 -9.57 -0.56 -3.90
C LEU A 11 -11.05 -0.39 -4.26
N VAL A 12 -11.41 -0.86 -5.46
CA VAL A 12 -12.77 -0.85 -5.97
C VAL A 12 -13.28 -2.28 -6.01
N GLY A 13 -14.33 -2.56 -5.23
CA GLY A 13 -14.90 -3.90 -5.08
C GLY A 13 -15.50 -4.10 -3.69
N VAL A 14 -16.58 -4.86 -3.61
CA VAL A 14 -17.22 -5.17 -2.33
C VAL A 14 -16.40 -6.23 -1.59
N GLY A 15 -16.10 -5.99 -0.32
CA GLY A 15 -15.31 -6.91 0.51
C GLY A 15 -13.79 -6.78 0.34
N PHE A 16 -13.31 -5.93 -0.57
CA PHE A 16 -11.88 -5.70 -0.76
C PHE A 16 -11.32 -4.85 0.38
N LYS A 17 -10.23 -5.33 0.99
CA LYS A 17 -9.59 -4.66 2.12
C LYS A 17 -8.07 -4.71 1.99
N ALA A 18 -7.42 -3.63 2.38
CA ALA A 18 -5.99 -3.52 2.56
C ALA A 18 -5.67 -3.27 4.03
N ARG A 19 -4.54 -3.83 4.47
CA ARG A 19 -3.94 -3.58 5.77
C ARG A 19 -2.44 -3.40 5.57
N SER A 20 -1.86 -2.33 6.07
CA SER A 20 -0.41 -2.17 6.14
C SER A 20 0.09 -2.57 7.52
N GLU A 21 1.32 -3.09 7.59
CA GLU A 21 2.05 -3.25 8.85
C GLU A 21 2.41 -1.88 9.44
N HIS A 22 2.65 -1.79 10.75
CA HIS A 22 2.99 -0.53 11.44
C HIS A 22 4.24 0.14 10.86
N GLU A 23 5.23 -0.66 10.45
CA GLU A 23 6.45 -0.14 9.84
C GLU A 23 6.25 0.29 8.37
N GLY A 24 5.08 0.01 7.78
CA GLY A 24 4.77 0.34 6.38
C GLY A 24 5.64 -0.39 5.36
N ARG A 25 6.26 -1.53 5.75
CA ARG A 25 7.03 -2.40 4.85
C ARG A 25 6.22 -3.55 4.27
N LYS A 26 5.16 -3.98 4.95
CA LYS A 26 4.29 -5.05 4.44
C LYS A 26 2.89 -4.52 4.20
N LEU A 27 2.30 -4.94 3.09
CA LEU A 27 0.93 -4.67 2.69
C LEU A 27 0.21 -6.02 2.53
N PHE A 28 -0.92 -6.16 3.19
CA PHE A 28 -1.80 -7.31 3.14
C PHE A 28 -3.07 -6.91 2.38
N LEU A 29 -3.45 -7.71 1.40
CA LEU A 29 -4.59 -7.45 0.52
C LEU A 29 -5.55 -8.64 0.58
N LYS A 30 -6.81 -8.35 0.90
CA LYS A 30 -7.93 -9.28 0.82
C LYS A 30 -8.79 -8.89 -0.38
N LEU A 31 -8.65 -9.61 -1.47
CA LEU A 31 -9.31 -9.33 -2.75
C LEU A 31 -10.38 -10.38 -3.11
N GLY A 32 -10.96 -11.05 -2.12
CA GLY A 32 -11.97 -12.10 -2.33
C GLY A 32 -11.40 -13.49 -2.63
N TYR A 33 -10.09 -13.68 -2.57
CA TYR A 33 -9.46 -14.99 -2.60
C TYR A 33 -9.51 -15.68 -1.23
N SER A 34 -9.38 -17.01 -1.22
CA SER A 34 -9.37 -17.83 0.00
C SER A 34 -8.15 -17.58 0.91
N HIS A 35 -7.14 -16.87 0.41
CA HIS A 35 -5.94 -16.48 1.15
C HIS A 35 -5.68 -14.97 0.99
N GLU A 36 -4.93 -14.41 1.93
CA GLU A 36 -4.48 -13.02 1.87
C GLU A 36 -3.21 -12.90 1.05
N PHE A 37 -3.11 -11.84 0.26
CA PHE A 37 -1.89 -11.52 -0.49
C PHE A 37 -1.00 -10.64 0.37
N GLN A 38 0.26 -11.05 0.51
CA GLN A 38 1.29 -10.27 1.19
C GLN A 38 2.26 -9.68 0.17
N PHE A 39 2.45 -8.37 0.22
CA PHE A 39 3.44 -7.65 -0.56
C PHE A 39 4.43 -6.95 0.37
N THR A 40 5.73 -7.16 0.14
CA THR A 40 6.79 -6.47 0.88
C THR A 40 7.30 -5.30 0.04
N ALA A 41 7.07 -4.09 0.53
CA ALA A 41 7.54 -2.88 -0.11
C ALA A 41 9.08 -2.79 -0.07
N PRO A 42 9.71 -2.31 -1.15
CA PRO A 42 11.14 -2.06 -1.17
C PRO A 42 11.52 -0.95 -0.16
N PRO A 43 12.78 -0.90 0.31
CA PRO A 43 13.20 0.02 1.38
C PRO A 43 13.04 1.51 1.05
N ALA A 44 12.99 1.86 -0.24
CA ALA A 44 12.78 3.22 -0.73
C ALA A 44 11.30 3.66 -0.74
N VAL A 45 10.37 2.75 -0.41
CA VAL A 45 8.92 2.97 -0.44
C VAL A 45 8.32 2.57 0.90
N ARG A 46 7.37 3.38 1.39
CA ARG A 46 6.54 3.08 2.57
C ARG A 46 5.08 3.08 2.16
N VAL A 47 4.34 2.09 2.62
CA VAL A 47 2.92 1.93 2.36
C VAL A 47 2.11 2.10 3.62
N PHE A 48 1.03 2.87 3.53
CA PHE A 48 0.12 3.15 4.63
C PHE A 48 -1.33 2.99 4.18
N CYS A 49 -2.16 2.38 5.01
CA CYS A 49 -3.59 2.33 4.78
C CYS A 49 -4.32 3.31 5.71
N SER A 50 -4.75 4.46 5.19
CA SER A 50 -5.62 5.38 5.95
C SER A 50 -7.05 4.87 6.06
N LYS A 51 -7.49 4.06 5.09
CA LYS A 51 -8.80 3.39 5.07
C LYS A 51 -8.61 1.97 4.56
N PRO A 52 -9.49 1.02 4.91
CA PRO A 52 -9.39 -0.34 4.40
C PRO A 52 -9.47 -0.42 2.86
N ASN A 53 -10.03 0.59 2.19
CA ASN A 53 -10.09 0.64 0.72
C ASN A 53 -9.11 1.64 0.09
N THR A 54 -8.24 2.27 0.87
CA THR A 54 -7.33 3.33 0.36
C THR A 54 -5.93 3.08 0.86
N ILE A 55 -5.00 2.88 -0.08
CA ILE A 55 -3.58 2.65 0.15
C ILE A 55 -2.83 3.90 -0.29
N CYS A 56 -1.94 4.40 0.55
CA CYS A 56 -1.03 5.48 0.25
C CYS A 56 0.39 4.91 0.15
N CYS A 57 0.99 4.99 -1.04
CA CYS A 57 2.38 4.66 -1.28
C CYS A 57 3.19 5.95 -1.27
N THR A 58 4.23 6.01 -0.45
CA THR A 58 5.15 7.14 -0.39
C THR A 58 6.56 6.68 -0.70
N GLY A 59 7.29 7.41 -1.52
CA GLY A 59 8.64 7.04 -1.90
C GLY A 59 9.49 8.24 -2.29
N ILE A 60 10.79 8.00 -2.31
CA ILE A 60 11.81 9.02 -2.62
C ILE A 60 12.05 9.17 -4.13
N ALA A 61 11.58 8.22 -4.95
CA ALA A 61 11.79 8.21 -6.39
C ALA A 61 10.48 7.92 -7.13
N HIS A 62 10.15 8.78 -8.10
CA HIS A 62 8.93 8.67 -8.90
C HIS A 62 8.79 7.32 -9.65
N ARG A 63 9.90 6.67 -10.04
CA ARG A 63 9.87 5.37 -10.76
C ARG A 63 9.47 4.19 -9.86
N LEU A 64 9.62 4.33 -8.54
CA LEU A 64 9.37 3.27 -7.57
C LEU A 64 7.94 3.30 -6.99
N CYS A 65 7.16 4.34 -7.27
CA CYS A 65 5.77 4.52 -6.82
C CYS A 65 4.80 4.61 -8.00
#